data_AF-A0A016TIK9-F1
#
_entry.id   AF-A0A016TIK9-F1
#
_cell.length_a   1.000
_cell.length_b   1.000
_cell.length_c   1.000
_cell.angle_alpha   90.00
_cell.angle_beta   90.00
_cell.angle_gamma   90.00
#
_symmetry.space_group_name_H-M   'P 1'
#
loop_
_entity.id
_entity.type
_entity.pdbx_description
1 polymer ?
#
loop_
_entity_poly.entity_id
_entity_poly.type
_entity_poly.pdbx_seq_one_letter_code
_entity_poly.pdbx_strand_id
1 'polypeptide(L)'
;MAMRFAVIKIGTHSSAKLVLPENLTSDTIDTRQWKIDKTYIRPNFYYHYMIEALFQSNAVKLSRESRANLLSIGLGGGTLDGFLHSVFPKMNITVVEISPKMVDMARKWFGLKEDGNYRVEIADGITYLAKNAKNSEFSS
;
A
#
# COMPACT_ATOMS: atom_id res chain seq x y z
N MET A 1 -45.77 4.22 -16.05
CA MET A 1 -44.54 4.92 -16.50
C MET A 1 -43.38 4.39 -15.69
N ALA A 2 -42.52 3.55 -16.28
CA ALA A 2 -41.40 2.92 -15.57
C ALA A 2 -40.15 3.81 -15.67
N MET A 3 -39.68 4.33 -14.55
CA MET A 3 -38.46 5.13 -14.47
C MET A 3 -37.26 4.18 -14.56
N ARG A 4 -36.56 4.20 -15.70
CA ARG A 4 -35.30 3.46 -15.85
C ARG A 4 -34.18 4.28 -15.22
N PHE A 5 -33.67 3.83 -14.07
CA PHE A 5 -32.42 4.36 -13.54
C PHE A 5 -31.28 3.89 -14.45
N ALA A 6 -30.50 4.84 -14.98
CA ALA A 6 -29.25 4.51 -15.63
C ALA A 6 -28.31 3.89 -14.59
N VAL A 7 -27.86 2.65 -14.85
CA VAL A 7 -26.83 2.01 -14.04
C VAL A 7 -25.53 2.77 -14.27
N ILE A 8 -25.17 3.65 -13.33
CA ILE A 8 -23.85 4.30 -13.33
C ILE A 8 -22.84 3.20 -13.05
N LYS A 9 -22.00 2.86 -14.04
CA LYS A 9 -20.82 2.02 -13.81
C LYS A 9 -19.82 2.83 -12.98
N ILE A 10 -19.80 2.58 -11.67
CA ILE A 10 -18.79 3.13 -10.78
C ILE A 10 -17.49 2.35 -11.05
N GLY A 11 -16.50 3.00 -11.64
CA GLY A 11 -15.13 2.48 -11.68
C GLY A 11 -14.44 2.75 -10.36
N THR A 12 -13.74 1.77 -9.81
CA THR A 12 -12.76 1.97 -8.74
C THR A 12 -11.39 2.21 -9.37
N HIS A 13 -10.73 3.29 -8.96
CA HIS A 13 -9.45 3.70 -9.51
C HIS A 13 -8.50 3.95 -8.34
N SER A 14 -7.28 3.44 -8.44
CA SER A 14 -6.19 3.83 -7.53
C SER A 14 -5.44 4.99 -8.16
N SER A 15 -5.08 5.99 -7.36
CA SER A 15 -4.26 7.12 -7.81
C SER A 15 -3.00 7.22 -6.98
N ALA A 16 -1.90 7.57 -7.61
CA ALA A 16 -0.61 7.83 -6.97
C ALA A 16 -0.04 9.13 -7.52
N LYS A 17 0.63 9.90 -6.67
CA LYS A 17 1.31 11.13 -7.08
C LYS A 17 2.65 10.75 -7.70
N LEU A 18 2.98 11.37 -8.82
CA LEU A 18 4.29 11.22 -9.47
C LEU A 18 5.23 12.33 -9.01
N VAL A 19 6.51 12.01 -8.90
CA VAL A 19 7.58 12.99 -8.68
C VAL A 19 7.88 13.68 -10.00
N LEU A 20 7.79 15.01 -10.01
CA LEU A 20 8.14 15.81 -11.17
C LEU A 20 9.66 15.75 -11.41
N PRO A 21 10.13 15.54 -12.65
CA PRO A 21 11.54 15.69 -12.99
C PRO A 21 12.03 17.11 -12.72
N GLU A 22 13.31 17.27 -12.38
CA GLU A 22 13.92 18.59 -12.13
C GLU A 22 13.88 19.50 -13.37
N ASN A 23 14.03 18.93 -14.56
CA ASN A 23 13.94 19.63 -15.83
C ASN A 23 12.96 18.90 -16.76
N LEU A 24 12.06 19.65 -17.39
CA LEU A 24 11.12 19.13 -18.39
C LEU A 24 11.71 19.32 -19.80
N THR A 25 12.24 18.24 -20.36
CA THR A 25 12.76 18.16 -21.73
C THR A 25 11.96 17.12 -22.51
N SER A 26 12.22 16.99 -23.82
CA SER A 26 11.62 15.95 -24.66
C SER A 26 11.80 14.54 -24.08
N ASP A 27 12.91 14.31 -23.39
CA ASP A 27 13.30 12.99 -22.90
C ASP A 27 12.72 12.72 -21.50
N THR A 28 12.42 13.76 -20.73
CA THR A 28 11.91 13.63 -19.35
C THR A 28 10.40 13.80 -19.25
N ILE A 29 9.70 14.18 -20.33
CA ILE A 29 8.24 14.38 -20.30
C ILE A 29 7.44 13.05 -20.32
N ASP A 30 8.08 11.92 -20.59
CA ASP A 30 7.44 10.59 -20.57
C ASP A 30 7.07 10.16 -19.14
N THR A 31 5.83 10.42 -18.76
CA THR A 31 5.30 10.18 -17.41
C THR A 31 5.33 8.70 -16.99
N ARG A 32 5.45 7.76 -17.93
CA ARG A 32 5.60 6.33 -17.62
C ARG A 32 6.93 6.02 -16.92
N GLN A 33 7.90 6.93 -17.03
CA GLN A 33 9.23 6.80 -16.42
C GLN A 33 9.32 7.52 -15.07
N TRP A 34 8.28 8.28 -14.69
CA TRP A 34 8.31 9.07 -13.48
C TRP A 34 8.13 8.17 -12.25
N LYS A 35 8.87 8.51 -11.20
CA LYS A 35 8.80 7.77 -9.94
C LYS A 35 7.51 8.15 -9.20
N ILE A 36 6.98 7.19 -8.44
CA ILE A 36 5.90 7.48 -7.50
C ILE A 36 6.46 8.20 -6.28
N ASP A 37 5.78 9.28 -5.90
CA ASP A 37 6.00 9.98 -4.63
C ASP A 37 5.41 9.14 -3.49
N LYS A 38 6.25 8.29 -2.90
CA LYS A 38 5.89 7.45 -1.75
C LYS A 38 5.78 8.24 -0.45
N THR A 39 5.99 9.55 -0.45
CA THR A 39 5.87 10.38 0.75
C THR A 39 4.54 11.14 0.79
N TYR A 40 3.67 10.92 -0.20
CA TYR A 40 2.40 11.60 -0.31
C TYR A 40 1.22 10.63 -0.31
N ILE A 41 0.24 10.91 0.54
CA ILE A 41 -1.09 10.29 0.50
C ILE A 41 -2.10 11.40 0.23
N ARG A 42 -3.02 11.14 -0.71
CA ARG A 42 -4.08 12.08 -1.05
C ARG A 42 -5.00 12.28 0.17
N PRO A 43 -5.19 13.52 0.65
CA PRO A 43 -6.14 13.80 1.72
C PRO A 43 -7.58 13.39 1.35
N ASN A 44 -8.38 13.03 2.35
CA ASN A 44 -9.78 12.61 2.20
C ASN A 44 -9.97 11.41 1.26
N PHE A 45 -8.96 10.56 1.14
CA PHE A 45 -9.02 9.31 0.40
C PHE A 45 -8.92 8.12 1.35
N TYR A 46 -9.38 6.95 0.93
CA TYR A 46 -9.44 5.75 1.77
C TYR A 46 -8.13 5.45 2.53
N TYR A 47 -6.98 5.53 1.86
CA TYR A 47 -5.67 5.31 2.50
C TYR A 47 -5.32 6.34 3.58
N HIS A 48 -5.77 7.59 3.45
CA HIS A 48 -5.55 8.61 4.47
C HIS A 48 -6.23 8.21 5.78
N TYR A 49 -7.50 7.81 5.70
CA TYR A 49 -8.27 7.39 6.86
C TYR A 49 -7.74 6.09 7.49
N MET A 50 -7.20 5.16 6.69
CA MET A 50 -6.56 3.96 7.24
C MET A 50 -5.31 4.30 8.06
N ILE A 51 -4.46 5.21 7.55
CA ILE A 51 -3.26 5.65 8.25
C ILE A 51 -3.64 6.44 9.50
N GLU A 52 -4.62 7.34 9.41
CA GLU A 52 -5.14 8.07 10.57
C GLU A 52 -5.66 7.10 11.64
N ALA A 53 -6.48 6.11 11.27
CA ALA A 53 -7.01 5.12 12.20
C ALA A 53 -5.90 4.32 12.90
N LEU A 54 -4.83 3.94 12.18
CA LEU A 54 -3.68 3.25 12.76
C LEU A 54 -3.09 4.06 13.93
N PHE A 55 -2.86 5.36 13.74
CA PHE A 55 -2.25 6.21 14.77
C PHE A 55 -3.24 6.65 15.85
N GLN A 56 -4.50 6.93 15.50
CA GLN A 56 -5.55 7.33 16.45
C GLN A 56 -5.95 6.18 17.39
N SER A 57 -5.76 4.93 16.98
CA SER A 57 -6.01 3.76 17.84
C SER A 57 -5.05 3.63 19.02
N ASN A 58 -3.98 4.45 19.09
CA ASN A 58 -2.85 4.32 20.01
C ASN A 58 -2.07 3.00 19.90
N ALA A 59 -2.36 2.13 18.92
CA ALA A 59 -1.57 0.91 18.67
C ALA A 59 -0.13 1.23 18.24
N VAL A 60 0.07 2.37 17.57
CA VAL A 60 1.37 2.84 17.12
C VAL A 60 1.47 4.34 17.36
N LYS A 61 2.58 4.81 17.94
CA LYS A 61 2.84 6.24 18.11
C LYS A 61 3.07 6.90 16.74
N LEU A 62 2.51 8.08 16.52
CA LEU A 62 2.83 8.90 15.34
C LEU A 62 4.25 9.48 15.47
N SER A 63 5.24 8.75 14.98
CA SER A 63 6.64 9.13 14.98
C SER A 63 7.40 8.33 13.93
N ARG A 64 8.34 8.96 13.21
CA ARG A 64 9.25 8.28 12.27
C ARG A 64 10.11 7.20 12.95
N GLU A 65 10.28 7.32 14.26
CA GLU A 65 11.06 6.40 15.09
C GLU A 65 10.24 5.19 15.59
N SER A 66 8.94 5.16 15.33
CA SER A 66 8.06 4.09 15.79
C SER A 66 8.43 2.76 15.16
N ARG A 67 8.54 1.74 16.00
CA ARG A 67 8.73 0.34 15.62
C ARG A 67 7.41 -0.39 15.84
N ALA A 68 6.94 -1.06 14.80
CA ALA A 68 5.72 -1.86 14.84
C ALA A 68 5.84 -3.00 13.83
N ASN A 69 5.25 -4.16 14.16
CA ASN A 69 5.04 -5.22 13.20
C ASN A 69 3.66 -4.99 12.57
N LEU A 70 3.64 -4.68 11.27
CA LEU A 70 2.42 -4.40 10.53
C LEU A 70 2.15 -5.54 9.55
N LEU A 71 0.91 -6.04 9.59
CA LEU A 71 0.36 -6.95 8.60
C LEU A 71 -0.66 -6.22 7.76
N SER A 72 -0.43 -6.16 6.45
CA SER A 72 -1.34 -5.57 5.47
C SER A 72 -1.88 -6.68 4.59
N ILE A 73 -3.21 -6.78 4.44
CA ILE A 73 -3.86 -7.78 3.58
C ILE A 73 -4.38 -7.06 2.33
N GLY A 74 -3.81 -7.42 1.18
CA GLY A 74 -4.02 -6.76 -0.11
C GLY A 74 -2.98 -5.69 -0.38
N LEU A 75 -2.13 -5.91 -1.39
CA LEU A 75 -1.11 -4.96 -1.82
C LEU A 75 -1.69 -3.86 -2.71
N GLY A 76 -2.57 -4.25 -3.65
CA GLY A 76 -3.00 -3.36 -4.71
C GLY A 76 -1.79 -2.82 -5.51
N GLY A 77 -1.70 -1.50 -5.66
CA GLY A 77 -0.52 -0.83 -6.23
C GLY A 77 0.62 -0.54 -5.24
N GLY A 78 0.47 -0.89 -3.96
CA GLY A 78 1.46 -0.65 -2.91
C GLY A 78 1.51 0.79 -2.37
N THR A 79 0.48 1.61 -2.62
CA THR A 79 0.43 3.02 -2.18
C THR A 79 0.50 3.16 -0.66
N LEU A 80 -0.33 2.41 0.07
CA LEU A 80 -0.39 2.47 1.54
C LEU A 80 0.91 1.95 2.17
N ASP A 81 1.30 0.73 1.81
CA ASP A 81 2.46 0.06 2.40
C ASP A 81 3.77 0.77 2.02
N GLY A 82 3.87 1.22 0.77
CA GLY A 82 5.00 2.01 0.29
C GLY A 82 5.12 3.37 1.01
N PHE A 83 3.99 4.01 1.33
CA PHE A 83 4.00 5.21 2.16
C PHE A 83 4.46 4.93 3.59
N LEU A 84 3.88 3.93 4.23
CA LEU A 84 4.25 3.56 5.60
C LEU A 84 5.74 3.21 5.68
N HIS A 85 6.25 2.42 4.75
CA HIS A 85 7.68 2.09 4.67
C HIS A 85 8.55 3.33 4.44
N SER A 86 8.16 4.23 3.52
CA SER A 86 8.96 5.42 3.18
C SER A 86 8.99 6.47 4.30
N VAL A 87 7.89 6.63 5.04
CA VAL A 87 7.75 7.67 6.07
C VAL A 87 8.15 7.14 7.46
N PHE A 88 7.92 5.86 7.73
CA PHE A 88 8.18 5.19 9.02
C PHE A 88 9.13 3.99 8.83
N PRO A 89 10.42 4.22 8.50
CA PRO A 89 11.33 3.18 8.02
C PRO A 89 11.69 2.10 9.06
N LYS A 90 11.31 2.29 10.33
CA LYS A 90 11.53 1.32 11.42
C LYS A 90 10.35 0.36 11.63
N MET A 91 9.26 0.53 10.89
CA MET A 91 8.14 -0.42 10.91
C MET A 91 8.51 -1.64 10.06
N ASN A 92 8.21 -2.82 10.59
CA ASN A 92 8.40 -4.10 9.93
C ASN A 92 7.07 -4.50 9.26
N ILE A 93 6.99 -4.34 7.94
CA ILE A 93 5.76 -4.46 7.17
C ILE A 93 5.76 -5.78 6.39
N THR A 94 4.74 -6.59 6.63
CA THR A 94 4.40 -7.77 5.82
C THR A 94 3.13 -7.49 5.05
N VAL A 95 3.17 -7.59 3.74
CA VAL A 95 1.98 -7.49 2.90
C VAL A 95 1.63 -8.87 2.38
N VAL A 96 0.37 -9.27 2.47
CA VAL A 96 -0.12 -10.52 1.91
C VAL A 96 -0.99 -10.19 0.70
N GLU A 97 -0.58 -10.65 -0.48
CA GLU A 97 -1.30 -10.40 -1.73
C GLU A 97 -1.68 -11.73 -2.39
N ILE A 98 -2.94 -11.87 -2.79
CA ILE A 98 -3.45 -13.10 -3.40
C ILE A 98 -3.00 -13.25 -4.86
N SER A 99 -2.80 -12.14 -5.56
CA SER A 99 -2.52 -12.13 -6.99
C SER A 99 -1.03 -11.91 -7.27
N PRO A 100 -0.28 -12.92 -7.75
CA PRO A 100 1.11 -12.73 -8.16
C PRO A 100 1.25 -11.65 -9.25
N LYS A 101 0.25 -11.53 -10.15
CA LYS A 101 0.21 -10.50 -11.18
C LYS A 101 0.14 -9.08 -10.61
N MET A 102 -0.54 -8.89 -9.48
CA MET A 102 -0.58 -7.59 -8.82
C MET A 102 0.80 -7.24 -8.25
N VAL A 103 1.50 -8.20 -7.66
CA VAL A 103 2.87 -8.00 -7.16
C VAL A 103 3.82 -7.64 -8.31
N ASP A 104 3.72 -8.32 -9.46
CA ASP A 104 4.53 -8.01 -10.64
C ASP A 104 4.27 -6.59 -11.16
N MET A 105 3.00 -6.18 -11.21
CA MET A 105 2.64 -4.81 -11.58
C MET A 105 3.17 -3.79 -10.57
N ALA A 106 3.05 -4.07 -9.27
CA ALA A 106 3.58 -3.22 -8.20
C ALA A 106 5.10 -3.01 -8.33
N ARG A 107 5.85 -4.08 -8.61
CA ARG A 107 7.31 -4.00 -8.84
C ARG A 107 7.64 -3.21 -10.12
N LYS A 108 6.94 -3.50 -11.22
CA LYS A 108 7.24 -2.92 -12.54
C LYS A 108 6.86 -1.44 -12.67
N TRP A 109 5.70 -1.07 -12.15
CA TRP A 109 5.09 0.24 -12.43
C TRP A 109 4.95 1.13 -11.20
N PHE A 110 4.81 0.54 -10.01
CA PHE A 110 4.56 1.28 -8.79
C PHE A 110 5.77 1.37 -7.85
N GLY A 111 6.92 0.85 -8.31
CA GLY A 111 8.19 0.97 -7.62
C GLY A 111 8.24 0.20 -6.30
N LEU A 112 7.47 -0.87 -6.14
CA LEU A 112 7.61 -1.80 -5.00
C LEU A 112 9.06 -2.30 -4.94
N LYS A 113 9.69 -2.11 -3.79
CA LYS A 113 11.03 -2.59 -3.47
C LYS A 113 10.97 -3.17 -2.06
N GLU A 114 11.18 -4.46 -1.97
CA GLU A 114 11.23 -5.19 -0.71
C GLU A 114 12.63 -5.08 -0.10
N ASP A 115 12.70 -5.07 1.22
CA ASP A 115 13.93 -5.04 2.01
C ASP A 115 13.73 -5.70 3.39
N GLY A 116 14.68 -5.54 4.31
CA GLY A 116 14.62 -6.16 5.64
C GLY A 116 13.40 -5.78 6.48
N ASN A 117 12.78 -4.63 6.22
CA ASN A 117 11.62 -4.11 6.95
C ASN A 117 10.34 -4.06 6.09
N TYR A 118 10.38 -4.52 4.84
CA TYR A 118 9.22 -4.51 3.95
C TYR A 118 9.24 -5.71 3.00
N ARG A 119 8.27 -6.61 3.15
CA ARG A 119 8.16 -7.85 2.35
C ARG A 119 6.73 -8.10 1.88
N VAL A 120 6.61 -8.81 0.75
CA VAL A 120 5.34 -9.23 0.17
C VAL A 120 5.28 -10.76 0.09
N GLU A 121 4.29 -11.33 0.76
CA GLU A 121 3.95 -12.74 0.72
C GLU A 121 2.81 -12.98 -0.27
N ILE A 122 3.01 -13.86 -1.24
CA ILE A 122 1.95 -14.24 -2.19
C ILE A 122 1.13 -15.36 -1.56
N ALA A 123 -0.03 -15.02 -1.00
CA ALA A 123 -0.92 -15.97 -0.36
C ALA A 123 -2.35 -15.45 -0.29
N ASP A 124 -3.29 -16.38 -0.09
CA ASP A 124 -4.62 -16.03 0.39
C ASP A 124 -4.55 -15.51 1.83
N GLY A 125 -5.10 -14.32 2.06
CA GLY A 125 -5.01 -13.64 3.36
C GLY A 125 -5.69 -14.40 4.50
N ILE A 126 -6.81 -15.05 4.23
CA ILE A 126 -7.53 -15.86 5.24
C ILE A 126 -6.67 -17.07 5.64
N THR A 127 -6.11 -17.76 4.66
CA THR A 127 -5.21 -18.89 4.87
C THR A 127 -3.94 -18.48 5.60
N TYR A 128 -3.37 -17.32 5.25
CA TYR A 128 -2.19 -16.76 5.93
C TYR A 128 -2.48 -16.50 7.41
N LEU A 129 -3.61 -15.86 7.72
CA LEU A 129 -4.03 -15.57 9.09
C LEU A 129 -4.26 -16.86 9.88
N ALA A 130 -4.99 -17.83 9.32
CA ALA A 130 -5.29 -19.10 9.98
C ALA A 130 -4.02 -19.90 10.34
N LYS A 131 -2.98 -19.86 9.48
CA LYS A 131 -1.69 -20.50 9.75
C LYS A 131 -0.93 -19.81 10.89
N ASN A 132 -0.88 -18.48 10.88
CA ASN A 132 -0.11 -17.72 11.87
C ASN A 132 -0.79 -17.60 13.23
N ALA A 133 -2.12 -17.69 13.28
CA ALA A 133 -2.87 -17.75 14.54
C ALA A 133 -2.62 -19.07 15.31
N LYS A 134 -2.49 -20.20 14.60
CA LYS A 134 -2.17 -21.50 15.23
C LYS A 134 -0.74 -21.57 15.76
N ASN A 135 0.19 -20.88 15.10
CA ASN A 135 1.60 -20.87 15.50
C ASN A 135 1.86 -19.99 16.74
N SER A 136 0.94 -19.10 17.11
CA SER A 136 1.08 -18.23 18.29
C SER A 136 0.63 -18.90 19.60
N GLU A 137 -0.07 -20.03 19.55
CA GLU A 137 -0.47 -20.81 20.74
C GLU A 137 0.65 -21.73 21.28
N PHE A 138 1.82 -21.79 20.64
CA PHE A 138 2.96 -22.62 21.05
C PHE A 138 4.22 -21.80 21.42
N SER A 139 4.07 -20.51 21.69
CA SER A 139 5.16 -19.65 22.16
C SER A 139 4.68 -18.75 23.30
N SER A 140 4.25 -19.39 24.39
CA SER A 140 4.05 -18.81 25.71
C SER A 140 4.99 -19.48 26.69
#